data_AF-A0A925DYR8-F1
#
_entry.id   AF-A0A925DYR8-F1
#
_cell.length_a   1.000
_cell.length_b   1.000
_cell.length_c   1.000
_cell.angle_alpha   90.00
_cell.angle_beta   90.00
_cell.angle_gamma   90.00
#
_symmetry.space_group_name_H-M   'P 1'
#
loop_
_entity.id
_entity.type
_entity.pdbx_description
1 polymer ?
#
loop_
_entity_poly.entity_id
_entity_poly.type
_entity_poly.pdbx_seq_one_letter_code
_entity_poly.pdbx_strand_id
1 'polypeptide(L)'
;AVDKNCETMGAPGFFGVEFFFQQEGSKFYDKLCPAPVTPKFLIKESEARIIKRTEPIYTKQTHELFGGFVLSIGYGFLALAKKMQLLFKPKMSPAISDAYGHMDKQSSLSIENKNKGDVENGLQIGYTIDEMVTRAEGFLRGIGLIDHFANIVYLVAHGSSSANNPHHGAHDCGACSGRPGATNARVLSYILNHPKVREILAAKNINIFGSTQFLGSLHDTAADVIGYYDENILNSSNASQHLLDKQNFETALNLNAKERSRRFASINTKQELNKVRKAIHDRSVSLFEPRPELGHGTNTLAIIGRRQTTKGLFLDRRAFLNSYDYTTDPTGDILAAVMRPIGLVCGGINLEYYFSRVDNIKMGAGTKLPHNVMGLFGVANSSDGDLRPGLPWQMIEVHDPVRLMVIVEQQPALVLKAIQSSPEVFEWYKNEWVHIVALHPEENQFYYFKEGAFALYSPITSADKIKTIHNMNDFIEGAREMETNHIVHATEENLPVYLLD
;
A
#
# COMPACT_ATOMS: atom_id res chain seq x y z
N ALA A 1 4.64 2.69 21.61
CA ALA A 1 4.33 3.62 20.50
C ALA A 1 5.39 4.72 20.46
N VAL A 2 5.82 5.17 19.27
CA VAL A 2 6.82 6.25 19.12
C VAL A 2 6.27 7.57 19.65
N ASP A 3 5.02 7.90 19.29
CA ASP A 3 4.25 8.98 19.88
C ASP A 3 2.98 8.39 20.50
N LYS A 4 2.71 8.73 21.77
CA LYS A 4 1.53 8.25 22.51
C LYS A 4 0.27 9.09 22.21
N ASN A 5 0.44 10.28 21.65
CA ASN A 5 -0.66 11.18 21.29
C ASN A 5 -1.10 11.01 19.84
N CYS A 6 -0.42 10.14 19.08
CA CYS A 6 -0.75 9.84 17.70
C CYS A 6 -1.83 8.75 17.62
N GLU A 7 -2.77 8.94 16.69
CA GLU A 7 -3.75 7.96 16.29
C GLU A 7 -3.54 7.55 14.84
N THR A 8 -3.73 6.26 14.53
CA THR A 8 -3.62 5.73 13.17
C THR A 8 -4.96 5.21 12.70
N MET A 9 -5.30 5.57 11.46
CA MET A 9 -6.52 5.11 10.80
C MET A 9 -6.16 4.39 9.50
N GLY A 10 -6.82 3.26 9.23
CA GLY A 10 -6.63 2.50 8.01
C GLY A 10 -7.64 2.91 6.94
N ALA A 11 -7.21 3.00 5.68
CA ALA A 11 -8.09 3.25 4.54
C ALA A 11 -7.48 2.62 3.28
N PRO A 12 -8.28 2.32 2.24
CA PRO A 12 -7.75 1.94 0.94
C PRO A 12 -6.90 3.08 0.35
N GLY A 13 -5.75 2.75 -0.23
CA GLY A 13 -4.74 3.75 -0.64
C GLY A 13 -5.14 4.76 -1.72
N PHE A 14 -6.29 4.59 -2.38
CA PHE A 14 -6.85 5.60 -3.29
C PHE A 14 -7.66 6.69 -2.56
N PHE A 15 -7.90 6.52 -1.25
CA PHE A 15 -8.58 7.45 -0.35
C PHE A 15 -9.95 7.98 -0.83
N GLY A 16 -10.69 7.18 -1.61
CA GLY A 16 -12.00 7.61 -2.11
C GLY A 16 -11.94 8.61 -3.28
N VAL A 17 -10.75 8.94 -3.80
CA VAL A 17 -10.57 9.84 -4.94
C VAL A 17 -10.24 9.04 -6.20
N GLU A 18 -11.19 8.94 -7.13
CA GLU A 18 -11.05 8.17 -8.37
C GLU A 18 -10.76 9.06 -9.59
N PHE A 19 -9.60 8.86 -10.21
CA PHE A 19 -9.17 9.61 -11.38
C PHE A 19 -8.16 8.84 -12.23
N PHE A 20 -7.99 9.31 -13.46
CA PHE A 20 -6.79 9.08 -14.26
C PHE A 20 -5.77 10.18 -13.98
N PHE A 21 -4.49 9.83 -13.97
CA PHE A 21 -3.38 10.76 -13.80
C PHE A 21 -2.56 10.85 -15.08
N GLN A 22 -2.18 12.08 -15.46
CA GLN A 22 -1.24 12.33 -16.54
C GLN A 22 -0.03 13.11 -16.02
N GLN A 23 1.10 12.41 -15.91
CA GLN A 23 2.39 13.03 -15.61
C GLN A 23 2.80 13.99 -16.74
N GLU A 24 3.51 15.07 -16.41
CA GLU A 24 3.91 16.07 -17.40
C GLU A 24 4.82 15.44 -18.48
N GLY A 25 4.43 15.59 -19.75
CA GLY A 25 5.14 14.99 -20.88
C GLY A 25 4.92 13.47 -21.06
N SER A 26 4.06 12.84 -20.25
CA SER A 26 3.63 11.45 -20.47
C SER A 26 2.65 11.35 -21.65
N LYS A 27 2.73 10.24 -22.37
CA LYS A 27 1.80 9.88 -23.47
C LYS A 27 0.60 9.06 -22.98
N PHE A 28 0.64 8.55 -21.76
CA PHE A 28 -0.34 7.62 -21.22
C PHE A 28 -0.99 8.18 -19.97
N TYR A 29 -2.25 7.77 -19.75
CA TYR A 29 -2.97 8.00 -18.52
C TYR A 29 -2.81 6.80 -17.58
N ASP A 30 -2.44 7.07 -16.34
CA ASP A 30 -2.39 6.06 -15.30
C ASP A 30 -3.71 6.06 -14.51
N LYS A 31 -4.34 4.90 -14.39
CA LYS A 31 -5.54 4.75 -13.56
C LYS A 31 -5.13 4.69 -12.08
N LEU A 32 -5.60 5.61 -11.25
CA LEU A 32 -5.27 5.68 -9.82
C LEU A 32 -6.48 5.41 -8.93
N CYS A 33 -7.12 4.26 -9.15
CA CYS A 33 -8.22 3.74 -8.34
C CYS A 33 -8.34 2.21 -8.53
N PRO A 34 -9.16 1.51 -7.74
CA PRO A 34 -9.28 0.06 -7.86
C PRO A 34 -9.80 -0.38 -9.24
N ALA A 35 -9.41 -1.59 -9.67
CA ALA A 35 -9.82 -2.18 -10.95
C ALA A 35 -11.32 -2.03 -11.31
N PRO A 36 -12.31 -2.25 -10.42
CA PRO A 36 -13.73 -2.15 -10.78
C PRO A 36 -14.25 -0.71 -10.91
N VAL A 37 -13.50 0.28 -10.43
CA VAL A 37 -13.91 1.69 -10.48
C VAL A 37 -13.44 2.27 -11.80
N THR A 38 -14.33 2.80 -12.62
CA THR A 38 -13.94 3.51 -13.86
C THR A 38 -14.06 5.01 -13.63
N PRO A 39 -12.93 5.73 -13.48
CA PRO A 39 -12.98 7.15 -13.17
C PRO A 39 -13.44 7.97 -14.38
N LYS A 40 -14.10 9.09 -14.10
CA LYS A 40 -14.54 10.08 -15.09
C LYS A 40 -13.68 11.35 -15.11
N PHE A 41 -12.66 11.38 -14.25
CA PHE A 41 -11.86 12.56 -13.96
C PHE A 41 -10.41 12.35 -14.38
N LEU A 42 -9.75 13.42 -14.81
CA LEU A 42 -8.35 13.49 -15.17
C LEU A 42 -7.64 14.52 -14.29
N ILE A 43 -6.55 14.10 -13.63
CA ILE A 43 -5.63 14.99 -12.93
C ILE A 43 -4.35 15.06 -13.73
N LYS A 44 -3.97 16.28 -14.13
CA LYS A 44 -2.77 16.56 -14.91
C LYS A 44 -1.72 17.19 -14.03
N GLU A 45 -0.48 16.79 -14.26
CA GLU A 45 0.69 17.42 -13.70
C GLU A 45 1.20 18.53 -14.61
N SER A 46 1.64 19.63 -14.01
CA SER A 46 2.32 20.73 -14.69
C SER A 46 3.41 21.33 -13.80
N GLU A 47 4.34 22.07 -14.40
CA GLU A 47 5.43 22.76 -13.70
C GLU A 47 6.39 21.80 -12.98
N ALA A 48 6.45 20.54 -13.44
CA ALA A 48 7.36 19.54 -12.92
C ALA A 48 8.81 19.97 -13.18
N ARG A 49 9.64 19.91 -12.13
CA ARG A 49 11.06 20.28 -12.21
C ARG A 49 11.98 19.08 -12.35
N ILE A 50 11.43 17.87 -12.49
CA ILE A 50 12.24 16.66 -12.56
C ILE A 50 13.15 16.72 -13.79
N ILE A 51 14.46 16.78 -13.52
CA ILE A 51 15.47 16.43 -14.50
C ILE A 51 15.47 14.90 -14.58
N LYS A 52 14.87 14.33 -15.64
CA LYS A 52 14.97 12.90 -15.92
C LYS A 52 16.46 12.53 -15.96
N ARG A 53 16.91 11.74 -15.00
CA ARG A 53 18.30 11.26 -14.96
C ARG A 53 18.49 10.34 -16.15
N THR A 54 19.21 10.81 -17.17
CA THR A 54 19.59 10.00 -18.32
C THR A 54 20.99 9.45 -18.10
N GLU A 55 21.20 8.17 -18.37
CA GLU A 55 22.55 7.63 -18.46
C GLU A 55 22.97 7.59 -19.93
N PRO A 56 24.22 7.97 -20.25
CA PRO A 56 24.73 7.94 -21.62
C PRO A 56 24.62 6.55 -22.27
N ILE A 57 24.66 5.48 -21.47
CA ILE A 57 24.54 4.09 -21.94
C ILE A 57 23.13 3.73 -22.41
N TYR A 58 22.09 4.45 -22.01
CA TYR A 58 20.69 4.19 -22.40
C TYR A 58 20.25 5.05 -23.60
N THR A 59 21.20 5.48 -24.43
CA THR A 59 20.91 6.22 -25.67
C THR A 59 20.35 5.32 -26.77
N LYS A 60 19.49 5.86 -27.64
CA LYS A 60 18.95 5.15 -28.81
C LYS A 60 20.03 4.67 -29.77
N GLN A 61 21.19 5.35 -29.80
CA GLN A 61 22.34 4.98 -30.64
C GLN A 61 22.91 3.60 -30.29
N THR A 62 22.64 3.07 -29.09
CA THR A 62 23.05 1.70 -28.71
C THR A 62 22.36 0.62 -29.54
N HIS A 63 21.23 0.93 -30.18
CA HIS A 63 20.50 0.00 -31.04
C HIS A 63 20.97 0.03 -32.50
N GLU A 64 21.92 0.90 -32.85
CA GLU A 64 22.50 0.97 -34.20
C GLU A 64 23.73 0.06 -34.32
N LEU A 65 23.96 -0.53 -35.50
CA LEU A 65 25.07 -1.48 -35.69
C LEU A 65 26.44 -0.85 -35.38
N PHE A 66 26.74 0.31 -35.96
CA PHE A 66 28.04 0.98 -35.79
C PHE A 66 28.12 1.78 -34.49
N GLY A 67 27.09 2.60 -34.21
CA GLY A 67 26.99 3.37 -32.96
C GLY A 67 27.02 2.44 -31.74
N GLY A 68 26.20 1.40 -31.75
CA GLY A 68 26.16 0.39 -30.69
C GLY A 68 27.49 -0.34 -30.52
N PHE A 69 28.20 -0.69 -31.60
CA PHE A 69 29.53 -1.31 -31.50
C PHE A 69 30.55 -0.41 -30.79
N VAL A 70 30.68 0.86 -31.23
CA VAL A 70 31.61 1.82 -30.63
C VAL A 70 31.25 2.11 -29.17
N LEU A 71 29.96 2.34 -28.91
CA LEU A 71 29.45 2.59 -27.56
C LEU A 71 29.64 1.38 -26.66
N SER A 72 29.50 0.15 -27.16
CA SER A 72 29.70 -1.08 -26.37
C SER A 72 31.14 -1.25 -25.93
N ILE A 73 32.13 -0.90 -26.76
CA ILE A 73 33.54 -0.96 -26.37
C ILE A 73 33.84 0.10 -25.32
N GLY A 74 33.46 1.36 -25.57
CA GLY A 74 33.74 2.48 -24.67
C GLY A 74 32.98 2.38 -23.34
N TYR A 75 31.66 2.28 -23.41
CA TYR A 75 30.80 2.19 -22.23
C TYR A 75 30.81 0.80 -21.59
N GLY A 76 31.28 -0.26 -22.26
CA GLY A 76 31.38 -1.60 -21.67
C GLY A 76 32.29 -1.64 -20.45
N PHE A 77 33.48 -1.04 -20.51
CA PHE A 77 34.39 -0.95 -19.36
C PHE A 77 33.84 -0.05 -18.25
N LEU A 78 33.22 1.07 -18.61
CA LEU A 78 32.51 1.94 -17.66
C LEU A 78 31.35 1.22 -16.96
N ALA A 79 30.57 0.43 -17.72
CA ALA A 79 29.49 -0.38 -17.21
C ALA A 79 30.01 -1.47 -16.27
N LEU A 80 31.13 -2.12 -16.60
CA LEU A 80 31.79 -3.09 -15.74
C LEU A 80 32.25 -2.45 -14.42
N ALA A 81 32.98 -1.32 -14.49
CA ALA A 81 33.43 -0.60 -13.31
C ALA A 81 32.24 -0.17 -12.42
N LYS A 82 31.16 0.32 -13.06
CA LYS A 82 29.92 0.69 -12.37
C LYS A 82 29.22 -0.52 -11.74
N LYS A 83 29.13 -1.66 -12.45
CA LYS A 83 28.58 -2.92 -11.92
C LYS A 83 29.38 -3.41 -10.71
N MET A 84 30.71 -3.34 -10.78
CA MET A 84 31.59 -3.64 -9.65
C MET A 84 31.36 -2.69 -8.47
N GLN A 85 31.15 -1.40 -8.72
CA GLN A 85 30.80 -0.45 -7.66
C GLN A 85 29.44 -0.75 -7.03
N LEU A 86 28.44 -1.11 -7.84
CA LEU A 86 27.08 -1.45 -7.39
C LEU A 86 27.05 -2.69 -6.50
N LEU A 87 27.98 -3.65 -6.68
CA LEU A 87 28.11 -4.80 -5.78
C LEU A 87 28.38 -4.41 -4.32
N PHE A 88 29.16 -3.35 -4.10
CA PHE A 88 29.55 -2.91 -2.76
C PHE A 88 28.78 -1.69 -2.25
N LYS A 89 28.23 -0.89 -3.17
CA LYS A 89 27.51 0.36 -2.87
C LYS A 89 26.32 0.50 -3.82
N PRO A 90 25.26 -0.30 -3.62
CA PRO A 90 24.06 -0.23 -4.45
C PRO A 90 23.40 1.15 -4.28
N LYS A 91 22.86 1.70 -5.36
CA LYS A 91 22.27 3.05 -5.41
C LYS A 91 21.15 3.08 -6.44
N MET A 92 20.18 3.98 -6.23
CA MET A 92 19.15 4.28 -7.23
C MET A 92 19.77 4.65 -8.57
N SER A 93 19.16 4.12 -9.64
CA SER A 93 19.54 4.38 -11.03
C SER A 93 18.26 4.50 -11.88
N PRO A 94 18.32 5.11 -13.07
CA PRO A 94 17.14 5.26 -13.93
C PRO A 94 16.52 3.94 -14.41
N ALA A 95 17.22 2.81 -14.26
CA ALA A 95 16.73 1.48 -14.60
C ALA A 95 15.98 0.80 -13.44
N ILE A 96 15.97 1.42 -12.25
CA ILE A 96 15.28 0.92 -11.05
C ILE A 96 13.91 1.60 -10.98
N SER A 97 12.87 0.82 -10.66
CA SER A 97 11.54 1.38 -10.41
C SER A 97 11.59 2.30 -9.20
N ASP A 98 11.09 3.52 -9.34
CA ASP A 98 11.14 4.58 -8.33
C ASP A 98 9.72 5.06 -8.04
N ALA A 99 9.22 4.79 -6.84
CA ALA A 99 7.88 5.21 -6.44
C ALA A 99 7.74 6.75 -6.41
N TYR A 100 8.84 7.46 -6.10
CA TYR A 100 8.89 8.92 -6.11
C TYR A 100 9.02 9.50 -7.53
N GLY A 101 9.34 8.66 -8.52
CA GLY A 101 9.42 9.07 -9.92
C GLY A 101 8.05 9.19 -10.61
N HIS A 102 6.98 8.69 -10.00
CA HIS A 102 5.63 8.74 -10.58
C HIS A 102 5.10 10.18 -10.71
N MET A 103 5.45 11.04 -9.76
CA MET A 103 4.98 12.43 -9.69
C MET A 103 6.05 13.29 -9.03
N ASP A 104 6.31 14.47 -9.60
CA ASP A 104 7.24 15.42 -9.02
C ASP A 104 6.76 15.96 -7.68
N LYS A 105 7.70 16.11 -6.75
CA LYS A 105 7.39 16.66 -5.44
C LYS A 105 6.99 18.14 -5.52
N GLN A 106 7.50 18.87 -6.50
CA GLN A 106 7.30 20.31 -6.65
C GLN A 106 6.28 20.68 -7.74
N SER A 107 5.65 19.69 -8.39
CA SER A 107 4.68 19.96 -9.45
C SER A 107 3.34 20.45 -8.92
N SER A 108 2.62 21.13 -9.80
CA SER A 108 1.24 21.54 -9.64
C SER A 108 0.30 20.47 -10.22
N LEU A 109 -0.84 20.25 -9.57
CA LEU A 109 -1.86 19.28 -9.99
C LEU A 109 -3.17 20.00 -10.34
N SER A 110 -3.81 19.61 -11.43
CA SER A 110 -5.11 20.17 -11.87
C SER A 110 -6.29 19.60 -11.07
N ILE A 111 -6.35 19.90 -9.77
CA ILE A 111 -7.31 19.28 -8.84
C ILE A 111 -8.68 19.95 -8.89
N GLU A 112 -8.73 21.29 -8.82
CA GLU A 112 -9.98 22.04 -8.89
C GLU A 112 -10.34 22.34 -10.35
N ASN A 113 -11.54 21.92 -10.76
CA ASN A 113 -12.12 22.28 -12.05
C ASN A 113 -12.71 23.70 -11.97
N LYS A 114 -12.13 24.63 -12.72
CA LYS A 114 -12.60 26.03 -12.80
C LYS A 114 -13.64 26.24 -13.89
N ASN A 115 -13.69 25.37 -14.88
CA ASN A 115 -14.63 25.41 -15.99
C ASN A 115 -15.08 23.99 -16.36
N LYS A 116 -16.40 23.74 -16.30
CA LYS A 116 -16.98 22.42 -16.64
C LYS A 116 -16.75 21.99 -18.09
N GLY A 117 -16.39 22.93 -18.96
CA GLY A 117 -15.98 22.64 -20.34
C GLY A 117 -14.56 22.06 -20.47
N ASP A 118 -13.77 22.05 -19.40
CA ASP A 118 -12.40 21.52 -19.41
C ASP A 118 -12.44 19.98 -19.38
N VAL A 119 -12.53 19.41 -20.58
CA VAL A 119 -12.62 17.96 -20.81
C VAL A 119 -11.54 17.53 -21.80
N GLU A 120 -10.86 16.43 -21.50
CA GLU A 120 -9.87 15.82 -22.40
C GLU A 120 -10.24 14.35 -22.62
N ASN A 121 -10.42 13.94 -23.88
CA ASN A 121 -10.79 12.56 -24.24
C ASN A 121 -12.01 12.01 -23.48
N GLY A 122 -12.99 12.87 -23.19
CA GLY A 122 -14.20 12.52 -22.45
C GLY A 122 -14.03 12.46 -20.92
N LEU A 123 -12.87 12.85 -20.39
CA LEU A 123 -12.58 12.95 -18.96
C LEU A 123 -12.60 14.41 -18.50
N GLN A 124 -13.32 14.71 -17.43
CA GLN A 124 -13.32 16.05 -16.83
C GLN A 124 -11.97 16.33 -16.15
N ILE A 125 -11.35 17.46 -16.44
CA ILE A 125 -10.08 17.84 -15.80
C ILE A 125 -10.37 18.41 -14.40
N GLY A 126 -9.90 17.72 -13.36
CA GLY A 126 -10.16 18.08 -11.97
C GLY A 126 -11.62 17.87 -11.55
N TYR A 127 -11.91 18.27 -10.32
CA TYR A 127 -13.21 18.13 -9.66
C TYR A 127 -13.85 19.49 -9.43
N THR A 128 -15.16 19.57 -9.62
CA THR A 128 -15.96 20.68 -9.11
C THR A 128 -16.00 20.68 -7.57
N ILE A 129 -16.38 21.80 -6.95
CA ILE A 129 -16.49 21.87 -5.48
C ILE A 129 -17.41 20.78 -4.91
N ASP A 130 -18.57 20.54 -5.53
CA ASP A 130 -19.53 19.53 -5.05
C ASP A 130 -18.96 18.10 -5.15
N GLU A 131 -18.19 17.83 -6.20
CA GLU A 131 -17.48 16.57 -6.39
C GLU A 131 -16.36 16.37 -5.36
N MET A 132 -15.64 17.44 -5.02
CA MET A 132 -14.64 17.42 -3.94
C MET A 132 -15.30 17.17 -2.58
N VAL A 133 -16.43 17.83 -2.29
CA VAL A 133 -17.22 17.62 -1.06
C VAL A 133 -17.68 16.18 -0.94
N THR A 134 -18.21 15.60 -2.01
CA THR A 134 -18.70 14.21 -2.02
C THR A 134 -17.59 13.23 -1.62
N ARG A 135 -16.37 13.42 -2.14
CA ARG A 135 -15.22 12.57 -1.84
C ARG A 135 -14.68 12.80 -0.43
N ALA A 136 -14.59 14.05 -0.01
CA ALA A 136 -14.19 14.42 1.34
C ALA A 136 -15.12 13.81 2.40
N GLU A 137 -16.44 13.99 2.23
CA GLU A 137 -17.44 13.44 3.13
C GLU A 137 -17.40 11.91 3.14
N GLY A 138 -17.39 11.29 1.95
CA GLY A 138 -17.34 9.83 1.82
C GLY A 138 -16.10 9.21 2.49
N PHE A 139 -14.93 9.84 2.32
CA PHE A 139 -13.70 9.41 2.96
C PHE A 139 -13.76 9.55 4.49
N LEU A 140 -14.07 10.74 5.00
CA LEU A 140 -14.08 11.03 6.43
C LEU A 140 -15.10 10.19 7.19
N ARG A 141 -16.33 10.08 6.66
CA ARG A 141 -17.35 9.19 7.24
C ARG A 141 -16.94 7.72 7.14
N GLY A 142 -16.36 7.31 6.02
CA GLY A 142 -15.93 5.93 5.77
C GLY A 142 -14.93 5.44 6.83
N ILE A 143 -13.98 6.29 7.22
CA ILE A 143 -12.98 5.96 8.24
C ILE A 143 -13.45 6.25 9.68
N GLY A 144 -14.55 6.98 9.85
CA GLY A 144 -15.07 7.42 11.16
C GLY A 144 -14.42 8.69 11.72
N LEU A 145 -13.66 9.46 10.92
CA LEU A 145 -13.03 10.72 11.34
C LEU A 145 -13.96 11.90 11.02
N ILE A 146 -14.98 12.10 11.85
CA ILE A 146 -15.99 13.17 11.65
C ILE A 146 -15.90 14.29 12.70
N ASP A 147 -15.14 14.06 13.76
CA ASP A 147 -14.89 15.01 14.85
C ASP A 147 -13.45 14.84 15.40
N HIS A 148 -13.09 15.61 16.42
CA HIS A 148 -11.81 15.55 17.13
C HIS A 148 -10.55 15.57 16.23
N PHE A 149 -10.57 16.38 15.17
CA PHE A 149 -9.44 16.51 14.25
C PHE A 149 -8.17 16.99 14.96
N ALA A 150 -7.05 16.33 14.66
CA ALA A 150 -5.72 16.80 15.05
C ALA A 150 -5.33 18.10 14.31
N ASN A 151 -4.35 18.83 14.84
CA ASN A 151 -3.82 20.03 14.17
C ASN A 151 -3.12 19.71 12.84
N ILE A 152 -2.51 18.53 12.74
CA ILE A 152 -1.94 18.01 11.49
C ILE A 152 -2.42 16.58 11.27
N VAL A 153 -2.86 16.28 10.04
CA VAL A 153 -3.32 14.96 9.64
C VAL A 153 -2.54 14.52 8.41
N TYR A 154 -1.84 13.40 8.50
CA TYR A 154 -1.06 12.85 7.38
C TYR A 154 -1.87 11.83 6.60
N LEU A 155 -2.02 12.04 5.30
CA LEU A 155 -2.50 11.03 4.37
C LEU A 155 -1.30 10.27 3.82
N VAL A 156 -0.97 9.14 4.46
CA VAL A 156 0.20 8.34 4.10
C VAL A 156 -0.19 7.29 3.06
N ALA A 157 0.10 7.58 1.79
CA ALA A 157 0.06 6.60 0.73
C ALA A 157 1.29 5.68 0.77
N HIS A 158 1.29 4.64 -0.06
CA HIS A 158 2.45 3.79 -0.24
C HIS A 158 2.80 3.56 -1.70
N GLY A 159 4.04 3.12 -1.91
CA GLY A 159 4.61 2.64 -3.17
C GLY A 159 5.89 1.87 -2.87
N SER A 160 6.55 1.30 -3.86
CA SER A 160 7.80 0.56 -3.67
C SER A 160 8.84 0.94 -4.72
N SER A 161 10.00 1.43 -4.29
CA SER A 161 11.16 1.56 -5.17
C SER A 161 12.04 0.32 -5.07
N SER A 162 12.13 -0.45 -6.14
CA SER A 162 12.93 -1.68 -6.11
C SER A 162 13.60 -2.03 -7.44
N ALA A 163 14.83 -2.52 -7.32
CA ALA A 163 15.61 -3.06 -8.41
C ALA A 163 15.11 -4.47 -8.81
N ASN A 164 15.45 -4.90 -10.04
CA ASN A 164 15.17 -6.25 -10.53
C ASN A 164 13.69 -6.68 -10.40
N ASN A 165 12.78 -5.76 -10.75
CA ASN A 165 11.36 -5.96 -10.48
C ASN A 165 10.47 -5.81 -11.72
N PRO A 166 10.35 -6.87 -12.55
CA PRO A 166 9.36 -6.91 -13.63
C PRO A 166 7.91 -6.78 -13.11
N HIS A 167 7.67 -7.09 -11.84
CA HIS A 167 6.35 -7.09 -11.18
C HIS A 167 6.19 -5.87 -10.25
N HIS A 168 6.79 -4.72 -10.57
CA HIS A 168 6.74 -3.53 -9.71
C HIS A 168 5.31 -3.16 -9.28
N GLY A 169 4.33 -3.27 -10.19
CA GLY A 169 2.92 -3.01 -9.86
C GLY A 169 2.32 -3.93 -8.79
N ALA A 170 2.86 -5.14 -8.59
CA ALA A 170 2.43 -6.05 -7.52
C ALA A 170 3.00 -5.66 -6.14
N HIS A 171 4.02 -4.81 -6.11
CA HIS A 171 4.59 -4.24 -4.88
C HIS A 171 4.01 -2.86 -4.55
N ASP A 172 3.50 -2.14 -5.55
CA ASP A 172 2.79 -0.89 -5.39
C ASP A 172 1.35 -1.09 -4.83
N CYS A 173 0.58 -0.01 -4.75
CA CYS A 173 -0.75 -0.04 -4.17
C CYS A 173 -1.77 -0.74 -5.08
N GLY A 174 -2.27 -1.90 -4.63
CA GLY A 174 -3.36 -2.62 -5.31
C GLY A 174 -4.65 -1.80 -5.41
N ALA A 175 -4.92 -0.94 -4.43
CA ALA A 175 -6.06 -0.01 -4.48
C ALA A 175 -5.86 1.14 -5.48
N CYS A 176 -4.64 1.36 -5.97
CA CYS A 176 -4.31 2.34 -7.01
C CYS A 176 -3.91 1.66 -8.33
N SER A 177 -4.43 0.46 -8.62
CA SER A 177 -4.11 -0.32 -9.82
C SER A 177 -2.62 -0.62 -10.00
N GLY A 178 -1.91 -0.88 -8.90
CA GLY A 178 -0.48 -1.19 -8.93
C GLY A 178 0.40 0.01 -9.24
N ARG A 179 0.00 1.19 -8.74
CA ARG A 179 0.76 2.44 -8.85
C ARG A 179 1.04 3.04 -7.46
N PRO A 180 2.11 3.82 -7.30
CA PRO A 180 2.34 4.61 -6.09
C PRO A 180 1.17 5.57 -5.80
N GLY A 181 0.68 5.60 -4.55
CA GLY A 181 -0.50 6.38 -4.18
C GLY A 181 -0.25 7.86 -3.85
N ALA A 182 0.94 8.39 -4.10
CA ALA A 182 1.33 9.76 -3.70
C ALA A 182 0.38 10.82 -4.26
N THR A 183 -0.03 10.67 -5.53
CA THR A 183 -0.96 11.59 -6.18
C THR A 183 -2.34 11.56 -5.50
N ASN A 184 -2.86 10.38 -5.13
CA ASN A 184 -4.12 10.27 -4.38
C ASN A 184 -4.06 10.98 -3.04
N ALA A 185 -2.96 10.79 -2.29
CA ALA A 185 -2.75 11.47 -1.01
C ALA A 185 -2.74 13.00 -1.17
N ARG A 186 -1.99 13.54 -2.13
CA ARG A 186 -1.98 14.99 -2.42
C ARG A 186 -3.34 15.52 -2.83
N VAL A 187 -4.04 14.81 -3.72
CA VAL A 187 -5.37 15.20 -4.20
C VAL A 187 -6.35 15.30 -3.05
N LEU A 188 -6.42 14.27 -2.19
CA LEU A 188 -7.34 14.32 -1.05
C LEU A 188 -6.90 15.36 0.01
N SER A 189 -5.60 15.51 0.28
CA SER A 189 -5.12 16.57 1.18
C SER A 189 -5.52 17.96 0.68
N TYR A 190 -5.40 18.22 -0.62
CA TYR A 190 -5.86 19.47 -1.21
C TYR A 190 -7.37 19.67 -1.00
N ILE A 191 -8.18 18.65 -1.31
CA ILE A 191 -9.64 18.67 -1.13
C ILE A 191 -10.01 19.00 0.31
N LEU A 192 -9.38 18.33 1.29
CA LEU A 192 -9.66 18.50 2.71
C LEU A 192 -9.14 19.83 3.27
N ASN A 193 -8.19 20.49 2.61
CA ASN A 193 -7.73 21.84 2.94
C ASN A 193 -8.52 22.96 2.24
N HIS A 194 -9.35 22.63 1.25
CA HIS A 194 -10.03 23.64 0.45
C HIS A 194 -11.12 24.39 1.24
N PRO A 195 -11.08 25.74 1.34
CA PRO A 195 -11.98 26.50 2.21
C PRO A 195 -13.47 26.27 1.93
N LYS A 196 -13.89 26.30 0.67
CA LYS A 196 -15.30 26.07 0.29
C LYS A 196 -15.76 24.63 0.58
N VAL A 197 -14.85 23.66 0.51
CA VAL A 197 -15.18 22.26 0.83
C VAL A 197 -15.43 22.15 2.34
N ARG A 198 -14.57 22.75 3.16
CA ARG A 198 -14.74 22.80 4.62
C ARG A 198 -16.03 23.51 5.04
N GLU A 199 -16.39 24.59 4.38
CA GLU A 199 -17.65 25.30 4.63
C GLU A 199 -18.87 24.39 4.42
N ILE A 200 -18.90 23.65 3.31
CA ILE A 200 -20.00 22.73 3.00
C ILE A 200 -19.98 21.50 3.93
N LEU A 201 -18.80 20.99 4.30
CA LEU A 201 -18.66 19.90 5.27
C LEU A 201 -19.17 20.29 6.66
N ALA A 202 -18.93 21.53 7.09
CA ALA A 202 -19.45 22.04 8.37
C ALA A 202 -20.99 22.01 8.39
N ALA A 203 -21.65 22.39 7.30
CA ALA A 203 -23.10 22.27 7.14
C ALA A 203 -23.61 20.81 7.16
N LYS A 204 -22.72 19.84 6.96
CA LYS A 204 -22.97 18.39 7.05
C LYS A 204 -22.51 17.78 8.39
N ASN A 205 -22.27 18.63 9.40
CA ASN A 205 -21.80 18.25 10.74
C ASN A 205 -20.39 17.63 10.78
N ILE A 206 -19.54 17.95 9.81
CA ILE A 206 -18.12 17.57 9.82
C ILE A 206 -17.31 18.86 9.99
N ASN A 207 -16.98 19.17 11.24
CA ASN A 207 -16.32 20.43 11.60
C ASN A 207 -14.81 20.24 11.71
N ILE A 208 -14.11 20.53 10.62
CA ILE A 208 -12.64 20.55 10.59
C ILE A 208 -12.15 21.88 11.18
N PHE A 209 -11.33 21.84 12.22
CA PHE A 209 -10.81 23.05 12.85
C PHE A 209 -9.96 23.89 11.89
N GLY A 210 -10.00 25.21 12.04
CA GLY A 210 -9.17 26.13 11.23
C GLY A 210 -7.67 25.90 11.41
N SER A 211 -7.24 25.35 12.55
CA SER A 211 -5.86 24.95 12.80
C SER A 211 -5.47 23.62 12.12
N THR A 212 -6.44 22.78 11.77
CA THR A 212 -6.19 21.47 11.14
C THR A 212 -5.71 21.63 9.71
N GLN A 213 -4.56 21.04 9.39
CA GLN A 213 -4.04 20.97 8.03
C GLN A 213 -3.72 19.52 7.65
N PHE A 214 -4.16 19.13 6.45
CA PHE A 214 -3.90 17.79 5.91
C PHE A 214 -2.64 17.82 5.03
N LEU A 215 -1.76 16.83 5.19
CA LEU A 215 -0.53 16.73 4.41
C LEU A 215 -0.45 15.38 3.71
N GLY A 216 -0.17 15.38 2.41
CA GLY A 216 0.03 14.17 1.65
C GLY A 216 1.44 13.62 1.88
N SER A 217 1.55 12.30 2.03
CA SER A 217 2.83 11.61 2.22
C SER A 217 2.87 10.31 1.43
N LEU A 218 4.08 9.83 1.11
CA LEU A 218 4.33 8.54 0.47
C LEU A 218 5.35 7.76 1.29
N HIS A 219 4.99 6.57 1.76
CA HIS A 219 5.92 5.60 2.32
C HIS A 219 6.37 4.63 1.23
N ASP A 220 7.67 4.64 0.94
CA ASP A 220 8.32 3.60 0.16
C ASP A 220 8.51 2.37 1.03
N THR A 221 7.70 1.35 0.79
CA THR A 221 7.69 0.14 1.60
C THR A 221 8.95 -0.69 1.41
N ALA A 222 9.58 -0.67 0.24
CA ALA A 222 10.79 -1.47 0.00
C ALA A 222 12.00 -0.86 0.71
N ALA A 223 12.15 0.46 0.59
CA ALA A 223 13.29 1.18 1.14
C ALA A 223 13.06 1.71 2.57
N ASP A 224 11.84 1.61 3.10
CA ASP A 224 11.39 2.20 4.38
C ASP A 224 11.59 3.73 4.48
N VAL A 225 11.50 4.45 3.36
CA VAL A 225 11.68 5.91 3.29
C VAL A 225 10.32 6.59 3.19
N ILE A 226 10.16 7.76 3.80
CA ILE A 226 8.93 8.54 3.66
C ILE A 226 9.19 9.90 3.01
N GLY A 227 8.33 10.28 2.07
CA GLY A 227 8.27 11.61 1.48
C GLY A 227 7.01 12.36 1.90
N TYR A 228 7.12 13.68 1.95
CA TYR A 228 6.05 14.61 2.29
C TYR A 228 5.87 15.62 1.15
N TYR A 229 4.64 16.03 0.89
CA TYR A 229 4.28 16.91 -0.23
C TYR A 229 3.57 18.17 0.26
N ASP A 230 3.72 19.27 -0.47
CA ASP A 230 3.03 20.54 -0.21
C ASP A 230 3.28 21.12 1.20
N GLU A 231 4.45 20.86 1.80
CA GLU A 231 4.82 21.29 3.17
C GLU A 231 4.74 22.81 3.39
N ASN A 232 4.85 23.60 2.32
CA ASN A 232 4.77 25.06 2.33
C ASN A 232 3.37 25.61 2.68
N ILE A 233 2.33 24.77 2.68
CA ILE A 233 0.99 25.20 3.09
C ILE A 233 0.86 25.31 4.62
N LEU A 234 1.76 24.68 5.37
CA LEU A 234 1.66 24.59 6.83
C LEU A 234 1.81 25.98 7.47
N ASN A 235 0.92 26.29 8.42
CA ASN A 235 1.07 27.46 9.28
C ASN A 235 2.30 27.29 10.19
N SER A 236 2.78 28.37 10.80
CA SER A 236 4.02 28.32 11.59
C SER A 236 4.01 27.29 12.73
N SER A 237 2.87 27.12 13.40
CA SER A 237 2.72 26.14 14.49
C SER A 237 2.83 24.70 13.96
N ASN A 238 2.09 24.39 12.90
CA ASN A 238 2.09 23.06 12.28
C ASN A 238 3.41 22.77 11.58
N ALA A 239 4.10 23.77 11.02
CA ALA A 239 5.43 23.61 10.46
C ALA A 239 6.45 23.21 11.53
N SER A 240 6.38 23.81 12.73
CA SER A 240 7.21 23.40 13.87
C SER A 240 6.87 21.99 14.36
N GLN A 241 5.57 21.66 14.48
CA GLN A 241 5.14 20.31 14.86
C GLN A 241 5.58 19.26 13.83
N HIS A 242 5.46 19.57 12.54
CA HIS A 242 5.87 18.67 11.46
C HIS A 242 7.35 18.28 11.53
N LEU A 243 8.24 19.18 11.99
CA LEU A 243 9.65 18.83 12.19
C LEU A 243 9.85 17.77 13.27
N LEU A 244 9.03 17.79 14.33
CA LEU A 244 9.02 16.75 15.36
C LEU A 244 8.42 15.45 14.81
N ASP A 245 7.30 15.56 14.10
CA ASP A 245 6.61 14.39 13.53
C ASP A 245 7.49 13.65 12.51
N LYS A 246 8.33 14.36 11.74
CA LYS A 246 9.34 13.75 10.88
C LYS A 246 10.29 12.84 11.66
N GLN A 247 10.76 13.27 12.84
CA GLN A 247 11.65 12.45 13.68
C GLN A 247 10.90 11.23 14.25
N ASN A 248 9.62 11.39 14.57
CA ASN A 248 8.77 10.29 14.98
C ASN A 248 8.59 9.27 13.84
N PHE A 249 8.34 9.73 12.61
CA PHE A 249 8.30 8.85 11.44
C PHE A 249 9.65 8.14 11.21
N GLU A 250 10.79 8.83 11.27
CA GLU A 250 12.10 8.19 11.13
C GLU A 250 12.35 7.12 12.20
N THR A 251 11.94 7.38 13.44
CA THR A 251 12.01 6.40 14.52
C THR A 251 11.11 5.20 14.24
N ALA A 252 9.88 5.42 13.77
CA ALA A 252 8.96 4.35 13.38
C ALA A 252 9.50 3.51 12.21
N LEU A 253 10.14 4.14 11.22
CA LEU A 253 10.77 3.46 10.08
C LEU A 253 11.98 2.63 10.51
N ASN A 254 12.78 3.10 11.46
CA ASN A 254 13.86 2.30 12.06
C ASN A 254 13.33 1.03 12.74
N LEU A 255 12.25 1.15 13.51
CA LEU A 255 11.60 0.02 14.17
C LEU A 255 10.95 -0.95 13.16
N ASN A 256 10.26 -0.42 12.14
CA ASN A 256 9.66 -1.23 11.08
C ASN A 256 10.73 -2.02 10.29
N ALA A 257 11.85 -1.38 9.96
CA ALA A 257 12.96 -2.04 9.27
C ALA A 257 13.54 -3.21 10.09
N LYS A 258 13.65 -3.04 11.42
CA LYS A 258 14.10 -4.08 12.36
C LYS A 258 13.09 -5.23 12.49
N GLU A 259 11.80 -4.92 12.63
CA GLU A 259 10.74 -5.93 12.67
C GLU A 259 10.76 -6.80 11.40
N ARG A 260 10.96 -6.17 10.24
CA ARG A 260 10.98 -6.85 8.95
C ARG A 260 12.27 -7.59 8.67
N SER A 261 13.40 -7.15 9.22
CA SER A 261 14.71 -7.73 8.89
C SER A 261 14.80 -9.22 9.21
N ARG A 262 14.01 -9.70 10.18
CA ARG A 262 13.94 -11.12 10.54
C ARG A 262 13.54 -12.03 9.37
N ARG A 263 12.81 -11.50 8.38
CA ARG A 263 12.35 -12.23 7.19
C ARG A 263 13.34 -12.15 6.02
N PHE A 264 14.46 -11.47 6.19
CA PHE A 264 15.47 -11.30 5.14
C PHE A 264 16.75 -12.04 5.52
N ALA A 265 16.96 -13.22 4.92
CA ALA A 265 18.10 -14.08 5.20
C ALA A 265 19.48 -13.39 5.05
N SER A 266 19.58 -12.35 4.23
CA SER A 266 20.84 -11.61 4.04
C SER A 266 21.06 -10.49 5.05
N ILE A 267 20.15 -10.29 6.01
CA ILE A 267 20.22 -9.20 7.00
C ILE A 267 20.28 -9.80 8.40
N ASN A 268 21.35 -9.47 9.11
CA ASN A 268 21.46 -9.82 10.52
C ASN A 268 20.58 -8.88 11.35
N THR A 269 19.43 -9.39 11.81
CA THR A 269 18.47 -8.64 12.62
C THR A 269 19.05 -8.14 13.93
N LYS A 270 20.06 -8.80 14.51
CA LYS A 270 20.66 -8.42 15.81
C LYS A 270 21.61 -7.22 15.71
N GLN A 271 21.80 -6.65 14.52
CA GLN A 271 22.57 -5.42 14.38
C GLN A 271 21.81 -4.20 14.94
N GLU A 272 22.56 -3.14 15.20
CA GLU A 272 22.05 -1.82 15.54
C GLU A 272 21.01 -1.33 14.53
N LEU A 273 19.95 -0.66 15.01
CA LEU A 273 18.81 -0.20 14.19
C LEU A 273 19.25 0.53 12.92
N ASN A 274 20.18 1.48 13.03
CA ASN A 274 20.66 2.26 11.88
C ASN A 274 21.37 1.40 10.83
N LYS A 275 22.06 0.33 11.24
CA LYS A 275 22.72 -0.61 10.32
C LYS A 275 21.69 -1.47 9.60
N VAL A 276 20.70 -1.97 10.32
CA VAL A 276 19.57 -2.72 9.75
C VAL A 276 18.80 -1.84 8.76
N ARG A 277 18.44 -0.62 9.17
CA ARG A 277 17.77 0.38 8.32
C ARG A 277 18.54 0.63 7.02
N LYS A 278 19.86 0.83 7.12
CA LYS A 278 20.73 0.98 5.95
C LYS A 278 20.76 -0.27 5.07
N ALA A 279 20.83 -1.46 5.65
CA ALA A 279 20.82 -2.71 4.90
C ALA A 279 19.51 -2.91 4.14
N ILE A 280 18.36 -2.58 4.75
CA ILE A 280 17.03 -2.61 4.09
C ILE A 280 16.99 -1.62 2.92
N HIS A 281 17.47 -0.39 3.12
CA HIS A 281 17.54 0.58 2.04
C HIS A 281 18.44 0.10 0.89
N ASP A 282 19.67 -0.33 1.18
CA ASP A 282 20.62 -0.82 0.18
C ASP A 282 20.09 -2.06 -0.57
N ARG A 283 19.36 -2.94 0.13
CA ARG A 283 18.68 -4.12 -0.42
C ARG A 283 17.67 -3.74 -1.50
N SER A 284 16.85 -2.71 -1.27
CA SER A 284 15.82 -2.27 -2.22
C SER A 284 16.40 -1.88 -3.59
N VAL A 285 17.61 -1.33 -3.62
CA VAL A 285 18.28 -0.84 -4.82
C VAL A 285 19.40 -1.75 -5.33
N SER A 286 19.54 -2.95 -4.75
CA SER A 286 20.54 -3.92 -5.16
C SER A 286 20.03 -4.76 -6.34
N LEU A 287 20.76 -4.71 -7.46
CA LEU A 287 20.48 -5.57 -8.63
C LEU A 287 20.67 -7.06 -8.35
N PHE A 288 21.39 -7.40 -7.29
CA PHE A 288 21.72 -8.79 -6.92
C PHE A 288 20.74 -9.37 -5.91
N GLU A 289 19.81 -8.56 -5.41
CA GLU A 289 18.79 -9.03 -4.49
C GLU A 289 17.53 -9.47 -5.26
N PRO A 290 17.19 -10.78 -5.27
CA PRO A 290 15.98 -11.26 -5.91
C PRO A 290 14.69 -10.98 -5.10
N ARG A 291 14.81 -10.63 -3.81
CA ARG A 291 13.71 -10.36 -2.88
C ARG A 291 13.83 -8.95 -2.27
N PRO A 292 13.82 -7.88 -3.07
CA PRO A 292 13.98 -6.52 -2.54
C PRO A 292 12.91 -6.20 -1.48
N GLU A 293 11.71 -6.77 -1.63
CA GLU A 293 10.61 -6.71 -0.66
C GLU A 293 9.70 -7.96 -0.79
N LEU A 294 8.90 -8.25 0.24
CA LEU A 294 7.94 -9.37 0.30
C LEU A 294 6.50 -9.00 -0.13
N GLY A 295 6.26 -7.73 -0.49
CA GLY A 295 4.97 -7.19 -0.91
C GLY A 295 3.87 -7.44 0.12
N HIS A 296 2.71 -7.87 -0.35
CA HIS A 296 1.57 -8.31 0.47
C HIS A 296 1.69 -9.77 0.92
N GLY A 297 2.87 -10.39 0.83
CA GLY A 297 3.10 -11.76 1.30
C GLY A 297 2.67 -11.91 2.76
N THR A 298 2.23 -13.11 3.14
CA THR A 298 1.73 -13.46 4.50
C THR A 298 0.38 -12.85 4.91
N ASN A 299 -0.30 -12.10 4.03
CA ASN A 299 -1.63 -11.58 4.34
C ASN A 299 -2.64 -12.70 4.64
N THR A 300 -3.42 -12.52 5.71
CA THR A 300 -4.44 -13.49 6.16
C THR A 300 -5.70 -12.84 6.72
N LEU A 301 -5.61 -11.58 7.17
CA LEU A 301 -6.71 -10.87 7.82
C LEU A 301 -7.05 -9.57 7.10
N ALA A 302 -8.33 -9.20 7.10
CA ALA A 302 -8.77 -7.83 6.87
C ALA A 302 -9.71 -7.42 8.01
N ILE A 303 -9.32 -6.43 8.80
CA ILE A 303 -10.08 -6.00 9.98
C ILE A 303 -10.72 -4.64 9.68
N ILE A 304 -12.04 -4.59 9.82
CA ILE A 304 -12.88 -3.43 9.54
C ILE A 304 -13.55 -3.03 10.85
N GLY A 305 -13.13 -1.91 11.42
CA GLY A 305 -13.61 -1.47 12.72
C GLY A 305 -12.75 -0.35 13.29
N ARG A 306 -13.02 0.02 14.54
CA ARG A 306 -12.32 1.11 15.21
C ARG A 306 -10.90 0.70 15.54
N ARG A 307 -9.98 1.66 15.55
CA ARG A 307 -8.57 1.38 15.90
C ARG A 307 -8.44 0.76 17.29
N GLN A 308 -9.33 1.14 18.21
CA GLN A 308 -9.39 0.60 19.58
C GLN A 308 -9.52 -0.93 19.63
N THR A 309 -10.24 -1.53 18.68
CA THR A 309 -10.47 -2.99 18.59
C THR A 309 -9.20 -3.77 18.29
N THR A 310 -8.20 -3.13 17.66
CA THR A 310 -6.93 -3.75 17.27
C THR A 310 -5.72 -3.17 18.00
N LYS A 311 -5.95 -2.23 18.93
CA LYS A 311 -4.89 -1.58 19.70
C LYS A 311 -4.31 -2.59 20.70
N GLY A 312 -2.99 -2.62 20.80
CA GLY A 312 -2.29 -3.58 21.67
C GLY A 312 -2.14 -4.99 21.06
N LEU A 313 -2.39 -5.17 19.76
CA LEU A 313 -2.15 -6.44 19.08
C LEU A 313 -0.90 -6.37 18.19
N PHE A 314 -0.07 -7.41 18.27
CA PHE A 314 0.96 -7.70 17.28
C PHE A 314 0.39 -8.65 16.21
N LEU A 315 0.29 -8.17 14.98
CA LEU A 315 -0.34 -8.89 13.85
C LEU A 315 0.68 -9.35 12.79
N ASP A 316 1.97 -9.19 13.07
CA ASP A 316 3.08 -9.67 12.22
C ASP A 316 2.99 -9.26 10.73
N ARG A 317 2.45 -8.07 10.46
CA ARG A 317 2.17 -7.55 9.10
C ARG A 317 1.24 -8.43 8.25
N ARG A 318 0.33 -9.20 8.88
CA ARG A 318 -0.58 -10.14 8.22
C ARG A 318 -2.00 -9.59 8.01
N ALA A 319 -2.27 -8.38 8.49
CA ALA A 319 -3.60 -7.78 8.48
C ALA A 319 -3.66 -6.51 7.62
N PHE A 320 -4.66 -6.46 6.74
CA PHE A 320 -5.18 -5.19 6.24
C PHE A 320 -6.04 -4.57 7.35
N LEU A 321 -5.84 -3.28 7.61
CA LEU A 321 -6.66 -2.53 8.57
C LEU A 321 -7.46 -1.48 7.81
N ASN A 322 -8.76 -1.43 8.06
CA ASN A 322 -9.64 -0.40 7.55
C ASN A 322 -10.46 0.17 8.70
N SER A 323 -10.27 1.45 8.99
CA SER A 323 -11.02 2.13 10.04
C SER A 323 -12.48 2.26 9.66
N TYR A 324 -13.35 2.06 10.63
CA TYR A 324 -14.80 2.21 10.50
C TYR A 324 -15.39 2.35 11.91
N ASP A 325 -16.29 3.31 12.11
CA ASP A 325 -16.99 3.50 13.39
C ASP A 325 -18.47 3.18 13.27
N TYR A 326 -18.88 2.02 13.79
CA TYR A 326 -20.26 1.56 13.76
C TYR A 326 -21.23 2.49 14.50
N THR A 327 -20.76 3.28 15.48
CA THR A 327 -21.62 4.17 16.27
C THR A 327 -22.16 5.33 15.42
N THR A 328 -21.45 5.66 14.34
CA THR A 328 -21.83 6.69 13.37
C THR A 328 -22.63 6.14 12.18
N ASP A 329 -22.84 4.81 12.12
CA ASP A 329 -23.53 4.12 11.04
C ASP A 329 -24.58 3.10 11.57
N PRO A 330 -25.65 3.58 12.23
CA PRO A 330 -26.67 2.70 12.80
C PRO A 330 -27.45 1.91 11.75
N THR A 331 -27.47 2.35 10.48
CA THR A 331 -28.18 1.70 9.38
C THR A 331 -27.29 0.75 8.56
N GLY A 332 -25.96 0.80 8.73
CA GLY A 332 -25.00 0.01 7.97
C GLY A 332 -24.80 0.49 6.53
N ASP A 333 -25.19 1.73 6.20
CA ASP A 333 -25.10 2.23 4.83
C ASP A 333 -23.66 2.65 4.48
N ILE A 334 -22.91 3.18 5.45
CA ILE A 334 -21.48 3.45 5.31
C ILE A 334 -20.72 2.12 5.19
N LEU A 335 -21.10 1.13 6.00
CA LEU A 335 -20.51 -0.21 5.97
C LEU A 335 -20.64 -0.86 4.59
N ALA A 336 -21.80 -0.73 3.93
CA ALA A 336 -21.97 -1.27 2.58
C ALA A 336 -20.96 -0.67 1.58
N ALA A 337 -20.70 0.64 1.65
CA ALA A 337 -19.70 1.30 0.82
C ALA A 337 -18.27 0.85 1.17
N VAL A 338 -17.97 0.72 2.47
CA VAL A 338 -16.68 0.24 2.99
C VAL A 338 -16.39 -1.20 2.59
N MET A 339 -17.39 -2.08 2.63
CA MET A 339 -17.27 -3.51 2.32
C MET A 339 -17.08 -3.80 0.84
N ARG A 340 -17.66 -2.96 -0.04
CA ARG A 340 -17.65 -3.17 -1.49
C ARG A 340 -16.25 -3.46 -2.09
N PRO A 341 -15.18 -2.71 -1.77
CA PRO A 341 -13.85 -3.01 -2.30
C PRO A 341 -13.13 -4.16 -1.58
N ILE A 342 -13.56 -4.61 -0.40
CA ILE A 342 -12.76 -5.52 0.45
C ILE A 342 -12.62 -6.90 -0.17
N GLY A 343 -13.73 -7.52 -0.58
CA GLY A 343 -13.71 -8.84 -1.21
C GLY A 343 -12.85 -8.85 -2.47
N LEU A 344 -13.02 -7.84 -3.34
CA LEU A 344 -12.31 -7.79 -4.61
C LEU A 344 -10.83 -7.38 -4.47
N VAL A 345 -10.52 -6.37 -3.66
CA VAL A 345 -9.15 -5.84 -3.54
C VAL A 345 -8.35 -6.69 -2.56
N CYS A 346 -8.74 -6.74 -1.28
CA CYS A 346 -8.01 -7.51 -0.28
C CYS A 346 -8.13 -9.02 -0.56
N GLY A 347 -9.33 -9.50 -0.89
CA GLY A 347 -9.53 -10.90 -1.25
C GLY A 347 -8.87 -11.27 -2.58
N GLY A 348 -8.88 -10.38 -3.58
CA GLY A 348 -8.16 -10.59 -4.84
C GLY A 348 -6.64 -10.67 -4.64
N ILE A 349 -6.05 -9.77 -3.84
CA ILE A 349 -4.63 -9.83 -3.46
C ILE A 349 -4.35 -11.14 -2.72
N ASN A 350 -5.16 -11.51 -1.73
CA ASN A 350 -4.97 -12.77 -1.02
C ASN A 350 -5.01 -13.99 -1.96
N LEU A 351 -6.00 -14.05 -2.86
CA LEU A 351 -6.14 -15.14 -3.82
C LEU A 351 -5.00 -15.19 -4.84
N GLU A 352 -4.47 -14.04 -5.26
CA GLU A 352 -3.29 -13.97 -6.14
C GLU A 352 -2.09 -14.69 -5.49
N TYR A 353 -1.82 -14.41 -4.21
CA TYR A 353 -0.78 -15.08 -3.45
C TYR A 353 -1.12 -16.55 -3.19
N TYR A 354 -2.37 -16.86 -2.83
CA TYR A 354 -2.86 -18.22 -2.57
C TYR A 354 -2.68 -19.14 -3.80
N PHE A 355 -3.18 -18.74 -4.97
CA PHE A 355 -3.10 -19.58 -6.17
C PHE A 355 -1.67 -19.71 -6.67
N SER A 356 -0.91 -18.62 -6.65
CA SER A 356 0.51 -18.65 -6.97
C SER A 356 1.28 -19.59 -6.04
N ARG A 357 0.84 -19.74 -4.78
CA ARG A 357 1.42 -20.63 -3.77
C ARG A 357 1.01 -22.09 -3.93
N VAL A 358 -0.25 -22.36 -4.23
CA VAL A 358 -0.78 -23.74 -4.33
C VAL A 358 -0.27 -24.46 -5.59
N ASP A 359 -0.22 -23.78 -6.74
CA ASP A 359 0.31 -24.34 -7.98
C ASP A 359 1.07 -23.25 -8.76
N ASN A 360 2.31 -23.00 -8.35
CA ASN A 360 3.10 -21.95 -8.99
C ASN A 360 3.41 -22.22 -10.47
N ILE A 361 3.41 -23.48 -10.89
CA ILE A 361 3.71 -23.84 -12.27
C ILE A 361 2.58 -23.37 -13.18
N LYS A 362 1.32 -23.55 -12.76
CA LYS A 362 0.14 -23.19 -13.58
C LYS A 362 -0.43 -21.81 -13.26
N MET A 363 -0.42 -21.41 -11.99
CA MET A 363 -1.10 -20.21 -11.48
C MET A 363 -0.12 -19.17 -10.92
N GLY A 364 1.18 -19.37 -11.13
CA GLY A 364 2.21 -18.42 -10.74
C GLY A 364 3.25 -18.23 -11.84
N ALA A 365 4.27 -17.43 -11.51
CA ALA A 365 5.27 -16.98 -12.46
C ALA A 365 6.55 -17.82 -12.49
N GLY A 366 6.64 -18.95 -11.80
CA GLY A 366 7.90 -19.67 -11.65
C GLY A 366 8.92 -18.88 -10.82
N THR A 367 10.21 -19.04 -11.14
CA THR A 367 11.29 -18.30 -10.49
C THR A 367 11.61 -17.01 -11.25
N LYS A 368 11.87 -15.90 -10.54
CA LYS A 368 12.28 -14.62 -11.16
C LYS A 368 13.57 -14.73 -12.01
N LEU A 369 14.44 -15.70 -11.74
CA LEU A 369 15.78 -15.78 -12.35
C LEU A 369 15.79 -15.85 -13.89
N PRO A 370 15.01 -16.73 -14.54
CA PRO A 370 14.89 -16.79 -16.00
C PRO A 370 13.83 -15.85 -16.59
N HIS A 371 13.24 -14.92 -15.82
CA HIS A 371 12.17 -14.08 -16.36
C HIS A 371 12.63 -13.24 -17.53
N ASN A 372 11.88 -13.32 -18.63
CA ASN A 372 11.99 -12.43 -19.77
C ASN A 372 10.74 -11.56 -19.86
N VAL A 373 10.92 -10.24 -20.01
CA VAL A 373 9.81 -9.29 -20.10
C VAL A 373 9.27 -9.28 -21.53
N MET A 374 7.99 -9.61 -21.68
CA MET A 374 7.34 -9.75 -22.98
C MET A 374 6.41 -8.56 -23.23
N GLY A 375 6.77 -7.73 -24.20
CA GLY A 375 5.94 -6.59 -24.66
C GLY A 375 5.61 -5.53 -23.59
N LEU A 376 6.31 -5.55 -22.45
CA LEU A 376 6.04 -4.70 -21.27
C LEU A 376 4.67 -4.93 -20.60
N PHE A 377 3.98 -6.05 -20.89
CA PHE A 377 2.70 -6.38 -20.28
C PHE A 377 2.70 -7.73 -19.55
N GLY A 378 3.77 -8.51 -19.64
CA GLY A 378 3.88 -9.78 -18.95
C GLY A 378 5.31 -10.33 -18.92
N VAL A 379 5.46 -11.51 -18.31
CA VAL A 379 6.73 -12.22 -18.23
C VAL A 379 6.59 -13.65 -18.75
N ALA A 380 7.68 -14.19 -19.28
CA ALA A 380 7.84 -15.60 -19.62
C ALA A 380 9.02 -16.20 -18.85
N ASN A 381 8.98 -17.52 -18.63
CA ASN A 381 10.15 -18.25 -18.12
C ASN A 381 11.07 -18.59 -19.29
N SER A 382 12.20 -17.88 -19.42
CA SER A 382 13.12 -17.92 -20.56
C SER A 382 12.56 -17.26 -21.83
N SER A 383 13.34 -17.31 -22.92
CA SER A 383 12.98 -16.73 -24.23
C SER A 383 11.84 -17.45 -24.94
N ASP A 384 11.71 -18.77 -24.71
CA ASP A 384 10.74 -19.64 -25.42
C ASP A 384 9.59 -20.13 -24.53
N GLY A 385 9.40 -19.50 -23.35
CA GLY A 385 8.35 -19.87 -22.42
C GLY A 385 7.00 -19.21 -22.71
N ASP A 386 5.91 -19.85 -22.28
CA ASP A 386 4.60 -19.22 -22.25
C ASP A 386 4.57 -18.02 -21.29
N LEU A 387 3.68 -17.06 -21.57
CA LEU A 387 3.35 -15.99 -20.64
C LEU A 387 2.84 -16.60 -19.33
N ARG A 388 3.41 -16.15 -18.22
CA ARG A 388 3.07 -16.67 -16.90
C ARG A 388 2.11 -15.75 -16.17
N PRO A 389 0.97 -16.26 -15.66
CA PRO A 389 0.09 -15.51 -14.78
C PRO A 389 0.63 -15.50 -13.34
N GLY A 390 0.14 -14.58 -12.51
CA GLY A 390 0.38 -14.59 -11.06
C GLY A 390 1.81 -14.22 -10.64
N LEU A 391 2.23 -14.71 -9.47
CA LEU A 391 3.42 -14.24 -8.77
C LEU A 391 4.56 -15.27 -8.77
N PRO A 392 5.83 -14.82 -8.80
CA PRO A 392 6.99 -15.69 -8.75
C PRO A 392 7.30 -16.19 -7.34
N TRP A 393 8.04 -17.30 -7.23
CA TRP A 393 8.47 -17.93 -5.97
C TRP A 393 8.99 -16.96 -4.92
N GLN A 394 9.84 -16.01 -5.31
CA GLN A 394 10.45 -15.03 -4.43
C GLN A 394 9.45 -14.08 -3.75
N MET A 395 8.20 -14.01 -4.21
CA MET A 395 7.14 -13.21 -3.58
C MET A 395 6.24 -14.05 -2.66
N ILE A 396 6.16 -15.35 -2.87
CA ILE A 396 5.15 -16.22 -2.26
C ILE A 396 5.72 -17.24 -1.28
N GLU A 397 7.04 -17.42 -1.20
CA GLU A 397 7.68 -18.43 -0.36
C GLU A 397 7.36 -18.28 1.15
N VAL A 398 7.11 -17.06 1.61
CA VAL A 398 6.73 -16.77 3.00
C VAL A 398 5.23 -16.90 3.26
N HIS A 399 4.41 -16.96 2.19
CA HIS A 399 2.95 -16.91 2.30
C HIS A 399 2.35 -18.27 2.64
N ASP A 400 1.53 -18.31 3.70
CA ASP A 400 0.65 -19.44 4.00
C ASP A 400 -0.50 -19.46 3.00
N PRO A 401 -0.78 -20.59 2.29
CA PRO A 401 -1.89 -20.69 1.35
C PRO A 401 -3.23 -20.79 2.10
N VAL A 402 -3.66 -19.68 2.70
CA VAL A 402 -4.93 -19.54 3.40
C VAL A 402 -5.76 -18.43 2.77
N ARG A 403 -7.08 -18.62 2.76
CA ARG A 403 -8.01 -17.60 2.28
C ARG A 403 -8.19 -16.50 3.31
N LEU A 404 -8.35 -15.27 2.84
CA LEU A 404 -8.53 -14.08 3.67
C LEU A 404 -9.72 -14.25 4.64
N MET A 405 -9.51 -13.91 5.90
CA MET A 405 -10.57 -13.75 6.89
C MET A 405 -10.85 -12.27 7.13
N VAL A 406 -12.06 -11.85 6.80
CA VAL A 406 -12.56 -10.50 7.05
C VAL A 406 -13.24 -10.47 8.42
N ILE A 407 -12.85 -9.55 9.29
CA ILE A 407 -13.45 -9.36 10.62
C ILE A 407 -14.07 -7.96 10.64
N VAL A 408 -15.38 -7.87 10.89
CA VAL A 408 -16.13 -6.62 10.84
C VAL A 408 -16.72 -6.31 12.21
N GLU A 409 -16.36 -5.18 12.81
CA GLU A 409 -16.96 -4.67 14.04
C GLU A 409 -18.33 -4.05 13.74
N GLN A 410 -19.39 -4.88 13.74
CA GLN A 410 -20.78 -4.48 13.56
C GLN A 410 -21.72 -5.65 13.90
N GLN A 411 -22.99 -5.37 14.18
CA GLN A 411 -24.03 -6.38 14.36
C GLN A 411 -24.15 -7.32 13.13
N PRO A 412 -24.28 -8.64 13.31
CA PRO A 412 -24.31 -9.61 12.21
C PRO A 412 -25.36 -9.33 11.13
N ALA A 413 -26.53 -8.82 11.52
CA ALA A 413 -27.60 -8.48 10.58
C ALA A 413 -27.21 -7.34 9.62
N LEU A 414 -26.50 -6.33 10.13
CA LEU A 414 -26.01 -5.20 9.33
C LEU A 414 -24.81 -5.61 8.47
N VAL A 415 -23.93 -6.48 8.96
CA VAL A 415 -22.86 -7.07 8.14
C VAL A 415 -23.45 -7.88 6.99
N LEU A 416 -24.49 -8.68 7.25
CA LEU A 416 -25.21 -9.44 6.23
C LEU A 416 -25.84 -8.51 5.17
N LYS A 417 -26.53 -7.45 5.61
CA LYS A 417 -27.08 -6.41 4.72
C LYS A 417 -25.98 -5.80 3.84
N ALA A 418 -24.82 -5.48 4.43
CA ALA A 418 -23.71 -4.86 3.71
C ALA A 418 -23.14 -5.77 2.61
N ILE A 419 -22.90 -7.06 2.90
CA ILE A 419 -22.39 -8.00 1.88
C ILE A 419 -23.45 -8.37 0.84
N GLN A 420 -24.74 -8.22 1.15
CA GLN A 420 -25.87 -8.43 0.22
C GLN A 420 -26.24 -7.17 -0.58
N SER A 421 -25.49 -6.07 -0.41
CA SER A 421 -25.75 -4.81 -1.12
C SER A 421 -25.66 -4.95 -2.64
N SER A 422 -24.87 -5.90 -3.15
CA SER A 422 -24.89 -6.31 -4.54
C SER A 422 -24.57 -7.80 -4.71
N PRO A 423 -25.07 -8.47 -5.78
CA PRO A 423 -24.76 -9.86 -6.05
C PRO A 423 -23.25 -10.13 -6.16
N GLU A 424 -22.52 -9.22 -6.79
CA GLU A 424 -21.08 -9.37 -7.02
C GLU A 424 -20.29 -9.37 -5.71
N VAL A 425 -20.68 -8.52 -4.73
CA VAL A 425 -20.08 -8.53 -3.39
C VAL A 425 -20.46 -9.81 -2.65
N PHE A 426 -21.73 -10.20 -2.71
CA PHE A 426 -22.23 -11.36 -1.98
C PHE A 426 -21.56 -12.67 -2.43
N GLU A 427 -21.28 -12.82 -3.73
CA GLU A 427 -20.64 -14.01 -4.31
C GLU A 427 -19.26 -14.32 -3.72
N TRP A 428 -18.49 -13.31 -3.32
CA TRP A 428 -17.19 -13.50 -2.66
C TRP A 428 -17.31 -14.27 -1.35
N TYR A 429 -18.32 -13.94 -0.54
CA TYR A 429 -18.55 -14.53 0.77
C TYR A 429 -19.39 -15.81 0.67
N LYS A 430 -20.41 -15.82 -0.19
CA LYS A 430 -21.30 -16.98 -0.42
C LYS A 430 -20.51 -18.19 -0.93
N ASN A 431 -19.58 -17.98 -1.85
CA ASN A 431 -18.76 -19.06 -2.42
C ASN A 431 -17.49 -19.32 -1.59
N GLU A 432 -17.35 -18.67 -0.43
CA GLU A 432 -16.21 -18.80 0.48
C GLU A 432 -14.86 -18.52 -0.20
N TRP A 433 -14.84 -17.64 -1.22
CA TRP A 433 -13.58 -17.12 -1.79
C TRP A 433 -12.82 -16.32 -0.74
N VAL A 434 -13.55 -15.64 0.14
CA VAL A 434 -13.09 -15.05 1.39
C VAL A 434 -14.04 -15.44 2.52
N HIS A 435 -13.49 -15.53 3.73
CA HIS A 435 -14.27 -15.77 4.94
C HIS A 435 -14.66 -14.45 5.60
N ILE A 436 -15.79 -14.41 6.31
CA ILE A 436 -16.21 -13.22 7.07
C ILE A 436 -16.75 -13.56 8.45
N VAL A 437 -16.36 -12.75 9.42
CA VAL A 437 -16.78 -12.79 10.82
C VAL A 437 -17.31 -11.42 11.20
N ALA A 438 -18.48 -11.37 11.84
CA ALA A 438 -18.97 -10.19 12.52
C ALA A 438 -18.54 -10.24 14.00
N LEU A 439 -17.86 -9.19 14.47
CA LEU A 439 -17.61 -8.94 15.89
C LEU A 439 -18.73 -8.03 16.39
N HIS A 440 -19.65 -8.60 17.18
CA HIS A 440 -20.76 -7.84 17.74
C HIS A 440 -20.22 -6.87 18.80
N PRO A 441 -20.36 -5.54 18.63
CA PRO A 441 -19.66 -4.58 19.47
C PRO A 441 -20.20 -4.49 20.91
N GLU A 442 -21.49 -4.80 21.12
CA GLU A 442 -22.10 -4.81 22.46
C GLU A 442 -21.90 -6.14 23.20
N GLU A 443 -22.17 -7.27 22.53
CA GLU A 443 -22.03 -8.62 23.11
C GLU A 443 -20.56 -9.07 23.26
N ASN A 444 -19.64 -8.47 22.51
CA ASN A 444 -18.25 -8.92 22.37
C ASN A 444 -18.13 -10.39 21.93
N GLN A 445 -19.04 -10.82 21.05
CA GLN A 445 -19.10 -12.16 20.49
C GLN A 445 -18.76 -12.16 18.99
N PHE A 446 -18.18 -13.26 18.53
CA PHE A 446 -17.89 -13.48 17.12
C PHE A 446 -18.98 -14.31 16.47
N TYR A 447 -19.40 -13.91 15.27
CA TYR A 447 -20.36 -14.63 14.46
C TYR A 447 -19.72 -14.92 13.10
N TYR A 448 -19.62 -16.19 12.73
CA TYR A 448 -19.02 -16.62 11.46
C TYR A 448 -20.12 -16.81 10.41
N PHE A 449 -19.89 -16.30 9.20
CA PHE A 449 -20.81 -16.47 8.08
C PHE A 449 -20.57 -17.81 7.37
N LYS A 450 -21.63 -18.61 7.26
CA LYS A 450 -21.63 -19.85 6.48
C LYS A 450 -23.02 -20.14 5.94
N GLU A 451 -23.11 -20.72 4.75
CA GLU A 451 -24.39 -21.20 4.17
C GLU A 451 -25.48 -20.11 4.13
N GLY A 452 -25.08 -18.84 3.96
CA GLY A 452 -26.01 -17.70 3.85
C GLY A 452 -26.43 -17.06 5.18
N ALA A 453 -25.93 -17.51 6.32
CA ALA A 453 -26.28 -16.97 7.63
C ALA A 453 -25.05 -16.80 8.55
N PHE A 454 -25.17 -15.88 9.51
CA PHE A 454 -24.21 -15.73 10.59
C PHE A 454 -24.59 -16.61 11.78
N ALA A 455 -23.64 -17.40 12.29
CA ALA A 455 -23.81 -18.24 13.47
C ALA A 455 -22.74 -17.91 14.51
N LEU A 456 -23.08 -18.04 15.79
CA LEU A 456 -22.15 -17.82 16.89
C LEU A 456 -20.91 -18.70 16.71
N TYR A 457 -19.72 -18.09 16.80
CA TYR A 457 -18.44 -18.75 16.64
C TYR A 457 -17.62 -18.64 17.91
N SER A 458 -17.20 -19.78 18.44
CA SER A 458 -16.26 -19.85 19.56
C SER A 458 -14.84 -20.01 19.01
N PRO A 459 -13.91 -19.10 19.32
CA PRO A 459 -12.51 -19.25 18.95
C PRO A 459 -11.91 -20.56 19.47
N ILE A 460 -11.14 -21.25 18.63
CA ILE A 460 -10.47 -22.51 18.99
C ILE A 460 -9.36 -22.25 20.03
N THR A 461 -8.70 -21.09 19.94
CA THR A 461 -7.67 -20.66 20.89
C THR A 461 -8.30 -19.89 22.03
N SER A 462 -8.12 -20.38 23.26
CA SER A 462 -8.57 -19.71 24.46
C SER A 462 -7.72 -18.48 24.78
N ALA A 463 -8.30 -17.47 25.41
CA ALA A 463 -7.64 -16.18 25.66
C ALA A 463 -6.37 -16.31 26.52
N ASP A 464 -6.33 -17.25 27.46
CA ASP A 464 -5.18 -17.56 28.32
C ASP A 464 -3.96 -18.10 27.55
N LYS A 465 -4.15 -18.57 26.31
CA LYS A 465 -3.06 -19.07 25.45
C LYS A 465 -2.43 -17.96 24.60
N ILE A 466 -3.04 -16.78 24.53
CA ILE A 466 -2.47 -15.64 23.80
C ILE A 466 -1.35 -15.05 24.65
N LYS A 467 -0.14 -15.09 24.09
CA LYS A 467 1.07 -14.60 24.78
C LYS A 467 1.18 -13.09 24.66
N THR A 468 1.90 -12.49 25.60
CA THR A 468 2.21 -11.06 25.63
C THR A 468 3.69 -10.81 25.33
N ILE A 469 3.97 -9.77 24.57
CA ILE A 469 5.32 -9.30 24.28
C ILE A 469 5.66 -8.20 25.28
N HIS A 470 6.58 -8.51 26.20
CA HIS A 470 7.09 -7.56 27.19
C HIS A 470 8.22 -6.66 26.65
N ASN A 471 9.03 -7.18 25.72
CA ASN A 471 10.08 -6.44 25.04
C ASN A 471 10.07 -6.79 23.55
N MET A 472 9.71 -5.83 22.71
CA MET A 472 9.63 -6.01 21.26
C MET A 472 11.00 -6.31 20.64
N ASN A 473 12.09 -5.70 21.13
CA ASN A 473 13.41 -5.92 20.54
C ASN A 473 13.88 -7.36 20.76
N ASP A 474 13.78 -7.84 22.01
CA ASP A 474 14.18 -9.21 22.35
C ASP A 474 13.31 -10.24 21.63
N PHE A 475 12.01 -9.94 21.49
CA PHE A 475 11.07 -10.78 20.75
C PHE A 475 11.46 -10.90 19.27
N ILE A 476 11.78 -9.79 18.60
CA ILE A 476 12.19 -9.79 17.19
C ILE A 476 13.56 -10.45 17.00
N GLU A 477 14.52 -10.20 17.89
CA GLU A 477 15.86 -10.82 17.82
C GLU A 477 15.89 -12.31 18.20
N GLY A 478 14.91 -12.75 18.99
CA GLY A 478 14.70 -14.15 19.38
C GLY A 478 13.80 -14.94 18.42
N ALA A 479 13.22 -14.29 17.41
CA ALA A 479 12.42 -14.97 16.40
C ALA A 479 13.28 -15.99 15.64
N ARG A 480 12.68 -17.14 15.31
CA ARG A 480 13.36 -18.17 14.51
C ARG A 480 13.69 -17.60 13.14
N GLU A 481 14.97 -17.63 12.79
CA GLU A 481 15.44 -17.22 11.47
C GLU A 481 15.05 -18.28 10.43
N MET A 482 14.75 -17.84 9.20
CA MET A 482 14.49 -18.72 8.08
C MET A 482 15.74 -19.55 7.75
N GLU A 483 15.67 -20.86 7.96
CA GLU A 483 16.80 -21.78 7.74
C GLU A 483 17.20 -21.86 6.27
N THR A 484 16.23 -21.93 5.38
CA THR A 484 16.43 -21.93 3.93
C THR A 484 15.28 -21.21 3.24
N ASN A 485 15.49 -20.76 1.99
CA ASN A 485 14.41 -20.24 1.14
C ASN A 485 13.47 -21.36 0.61
N HIS A 486 13.53 -22.55 1.19
CA HIS A 486 12.59 -23.61 0.86
C HIS A 486 11.22 -23.27 1.46
N ILE A 487 10.19 -23.55 0.69
CA ILE A 487 8.86 -23.01 0.90
C ILE A 487 8.25 -23.37 2.27
N VAL A 488 8.59 -24.55 2.79
CA VAL A 488 8.13 -25.05 4.10
C VAL A 488 8.83 -24.30 5.25
N HIS A 489 10.14 -24.08 5.14
CA HIS A 489 10.92 -23.40 6.18
C HIS A 489 10.57 -21.91 6.22
N ALA A 490 10.35 -21.29 5.05
CA ALA A 490 9.99 -19.88 4.93
C ALA A 490 8.64 -19.55 5.60
N THR A 491 7.70 -20.49 5.73
CA THR A 491 6.43 -20.26 6.44
C THR A 491 6.53 -20.44 7.96
N GLU A 492 7.54 -21.16 8.46
CA GLU A 492 7.73 -21.38 9.90
C GLU A 492 8.16 -20.10 10.65
N GLU A 493 8.59 -19.06 9.93
CA GLU A 493 8.92 -17.75 10.50
C GLU A 493 7.68 -16.89 10.81
N ASN A 494 6.49 -17.27 10.31
CA ASN A 494 5.27 -16.51 10.51
C ASN A 494 4.84 -16.61 11.98
N LEU A 495 4.72 -15.45 12.63
CA LEU A 495 4.41 -15.41 14.06
C LEU A 495 2.89 -15.40 14.29
N PRO A 496 2.40 -16.03 15.36
CA PRO A 496 1.00 -15.90 15.76
C PRO A 496 0.71 -14.48 16.29
N VAL A 497 -0.55 -14.22 16.62
CA VAL A 497 -0.95 -12.96 17.26
C VAL A 497 -0.47 -12.94 18.71
N TYR A 498 0.08 -11.80 19.14
CA TYR A 498 0.45 -11.53 20.53
C TYR A 498 -0.23 -10.27 21.04
N LEU A 499 -0.37 -10.17 22.36
CA LEU A 499 -0.67 -8.91 23.03
C LEU A 499 0.62 -8.09 23.19
N LEU A 500 0.47 -6.76 23.18
CA LEU A 500 1.52 -5.80 23.46
C LEU A 500 1.26 -5.16 24.83
N ASP A 501 2.30 -5.06 25.65
CA ASP A 501 2.28 -4.29 26.91
C ASP A 501 2.25 -2.76 26.70
#